data_AF-A0A2T1D189-F1
#
_entry.id   AF-A0A2T1D189-F1
#
_cell.length_a   1.000
_cell.length_b   1.000
_cell.length_c   1.000
_cell.angle_alpha   90.00
_cell.angle_beta   90.00
_cell.angle_gamma   90.00
#
_symmetry.space_group_name_H-M   'P 1'
#
loop_
_entity.id
_entity.type
_entity.pdbx_description
1 polymer ?
#
loop_
_entity_poly.entity_id
_entity_poly.type
_entity_poly.pdbx_seq_one_letter_code
_entity_poly.pdbx_strand_id
1 'polypeptide(L)'
;MLYQAQVKTRDHLVEMFLKRMRTLHNRAKARLVELRERHRAQTEALLKVFADVLMISNAPQDHASLGEQIQAVLSLNGGAGLLLEGVLKVR
;
A
#
# COMPACT_ATOMS: atom_id res chain seq x y z
N MET A 1 22.62 -43.59 27.29
CA MET A 1 22.57 -42.14 27.63
C MET A 1 22.80 -41.23 26.43
N LEU A 2 23.82 -41.45 25.58
CA LEU A 2 24.09 -40.63 24.38
C LEU A 2 22.93 -40.59 23.36
N TYR A 3 22.31 -41.73 23.08
CA TYR A 3 21.17 -41.80 22.14
C TYR A 3 19.98 -40.94 22.58
N GLN A 4 19.62 -40.99 23.86
CA GLN A 4 18.52 -40.17 24.40
C GLN A 4 18.84 -38.66 24.36
N ALA A 5 20.11 -38.29 24.58
CA ALA A 5 20.55 -36.91 24.44
C ALA A 5 20.43 -36.42 22.99
N GLN A 6 20.81 -37.24 22.01
CA GLN A 6 20.67 -36.93 20.57
C GLN A 6 19.20 -36.79 20.13
N VAL A 7 18.32 -37.66 20.62
CA VAL A 7 16.89 -37.57 20.31
C VAL A 7 16.32 -36.26 20.88
N LYS A 8 16.62 -35.93 22.14
CA LYS A 8 16.16 -34.69 22.78
C LYS A 8 16.67 -33.43 22.07
N THR A 9 17.93 -33.41 21.63
CA THR A 9 18.46 -32.23 20.91
C THR A 9 17.79 -32.06 19.56
N ARG A 10 17.54 -33.15 18.83
CA ARG A 10 16.78 -33.10 17.57
C ARG A 10 15.37 -32.54 17.79
N ASP A 11 14.67 -33.02 18.81
CA ASP A 11 13.30 -32.57 19.10
C ASP A 11 13.28 -31.08 19.48
N HIS A 12 14.25 -30.61 20.27
CA HIS A 12 14.42 -29.19 20.56
C HIS A 12 14.69 -28.35 19.30
N LEU A 13 15.55 -28.83 18.40
CA LEU A 13 15.83 -28.14 17.14
C LEU A 13 14.59 -28.04 16.26
N VAL A 14 13.79 -29.12 16.17
CA VAL A 14 12.51 -29.12 15.45
C VAL A 14 11.56 -28.12 16.07
N GLU A 15 11.42 -28.09 17.40
CA GLU A 15 10.55 -27.15 18.09
C GLU A 15 10.98 -25.68 17.83
N MET A 16 12.27 -25.38 17.94
CA MET A 16 12.82 -24.06 17.65
C MET A 16 12.58 -23.65 16.19
N PHE A 17 12.80 -24.58 15.25
CA PHE A 17 12.54 -24.35 13.83
C PHE A 17 11.07 -24.00 13.58
N LEU A 18 10.14 -24.79 14.12
CA LEU A 18 8.70 -24.55 13.97
C LEU A 18 8.28 -23.20 14.57
N LYS A 19 8.81 -22.85 15.76
CA LYS A 19 8.57 -21.53 16.38
C LYS A 19 9.11 -20.39 15.51
N ARG A 20 10.30 -20.57 14.93
CA ARG A 20 10.91 -19.57 14.05
C ARG A 20 10.11 -19.39 12.76
N MET A 21 9.70 -20.48 12.13
CA MET A 21 8.86 -20.46 10.92
C MET A 21 7.52 -19.78 11.17
N ARG A 22 6.86 -20.08 12.30
CA ARG A 22 5.62 -19.41 12.69
C ARG A 22 5.82 -17.90 12.83
N THR A 23 6.90 -17.48 13.50
CA THR A 23 7.21 -16.07 13.70
C THR A 23 7.47 -15.37 12.37
N LEU A 24 8.25 -16.00 11.47
CA LEU A 24 8.54 -15.48 10.14
C LEU A 24 7.25 -15.30 9.32
N HIS A 25 6.42 -16.33 9.27
CA HIS A 25 5.15 -16.32 8.54
C HIS A 25 4.22 -15.21 9.06
N ASN A 26 4.10 -15.06 10.38
CA ASN A 26 3.26 -14.01 10.97
C ASN A 26 3.78 -12.61 10.61
N ARG A 27 5.09 -12.39 10.64
CA ARG A 27 5.70 -11.12 10.21
C ARG A 27 5.47 -10.85 8.72
N ALA A 28 5.63 -11.86 7.88
CA ALA A 28 5.37 -11.74 6.45
C ALA A 28 3.90 -11.39 6.18
N LYS A 29 2.96 -12.06 6.85
CA LYS A 29 1.53 -11.76 6.76
C LYS A 29 1.22 -10.32 7.21
N ALA A 30 1.77 -9.88 8.34
CA ALA A 30 1.60 -8.51 8.82
C ALA A 30 2.13 -7.49 7.82
N ARG A 31 3.32 -7.72 7.26
CA ARG A 31 3.93 -6.85 6.24
C ARG A 31 3.10 -6.80 4.96
N LEU A 32 2.51 -7.91 4.56
CA LEU A 32 1.60 -7.98 3.41
C LEU A 32 0.33 -7.13 3.63
N VAL A 33 -0.24 -7.18 4.84
CA VAL A 33 -1.39 -6.34 5.19
C VAL A 33 -1.00 -4.87 5.18
N GLU A 34 0.11 -4.49 5.80
CA GLU A 34 0.62 -3.12 5.80
C GLU A 34 0.84 -2.58 4.37
N LEU A 35 1.43 -3.40 3.49
CA LEU A 35 1.63 -3.04 2.10
C LEU A 35 0.30 -2.81 1.38
N ARG A 36 -0.68 -3.69 1.59
CA ARG A 36 -2.03 -3.56 1.01
C ARG A 36 -2.74 -2.29 1.50
N GLU A 37 -2.68 -1.99 2.79
CA GLU A 37 -3.28 -0.78 3.34
C GLU A 37 -2.61 0.48 2.79
N ARG A 38 -1.28 0.45 2.63
CA ARG A 38 -0.55 1.57 2.00
C ARG A 38 -1.01 1.79 0.56
N HIS A 39 -1.10 0.73 -0.25
CA HIS A 39 -1.60 0.83 -1.62
C HIS A 39 -3.05 1.29 -1.65
N ARG A 40 -3.91 0.75 -0.78
CA ARG A 40 -5.32 1.16 -0.66
C ARG A 40 -5.45 2.65 -0.36
N ALA A 41 -4.73 3.14 0.64
CA ALA A 41 -4.74 4.56 1.00
C ALA A 41 -4.26 5.46 -0.15
N GLN A 42 -3.24 5.03 -0.89
CA GLN A 42 -2.76 5.73 -2.09
C GLN A 42 -3.83 5.74 -3.20
N THR A 43 -4.46 4.61 -3.49
CA THR A 43 -5.53 4.51 -4.50
C THR A 43 -6.74 5.34 -4.09
N GLU A 44 -7.16 5.31 -2.84
CA GLU A 44 -8.26 6.13 -2.33
C GLU A 44 -7.97 7.62 -2.46
N ALA A 45 -6.74 8.06 -2.17
CA ALA A 45 -6.35 9.45 -2.37
C ALA A 45 -6.41 9.86 -3.85
N LEU A 46 -5.90 9.03 -4.76
CA LEU A 46 -5.97 9.28 -6.20
C LEU A 46 -7.41 9.32 -6.72
N LEU A 47 -8.27 8.39 -6.25
CA LEU A 47 -9.68 8.35 -6.62
C LEU A 47 -10.45 9.57 -6.12
N LYS A 48 -10.11 10.12 -4.94
CA LYS A 48 -10.71 11.38 -4.46
C LYS A 48 -10.40 12.54 -5.39
N VAL A 49 -9.12 12.72 -5.76
CA VAL A 49 -8.73 13.78 -6.71
C VAL A 49 -9.45 13.60 -8.05
N PHE A 50 -9.55 12.36 -8.53
CA PHE A 50 -10.29 12.08 -9.76
C PHE A 50 -11.78 12.38 -9.63
N ALA A 51 -12.40 12.08 -8.49
CA ALA A 51 -13.80 12.42 -8.23
C ALA A 51 -14.01 13.94 -8.25
N ASP A 52 -13.10 14.72 -7.66
CA ASP A 52 -13.15 16.19 -7.68
C ASP A 52 -13.08 16.73 -9.12
N VAL A 53 -12.20 16.15 -9.95
CA VAL A 53 -12.11 16.49 -11.38
C VAL A 53 -13.41 16.14 -12.13
N LEU A 54 -14.00 14.97 -11.86
CA LEU A 54 -15.28 14.58 -12.47
C LEU A 54 -16.41 15.52 -12.06
N MET A 55 -16.48 15.93 -10.79
CA MET A 55 -17.48 16.87 -10.29
C MET A 55 -17.37 18.24 -11.00
N ILE A 56 -16.15 18.72 -11.20
CA ILE A 56 -15.88 19.95 -11.98
C ILE A 56 -16.34 19.75 -13.43
N SER A 57 -15.99 18.63 -14.06
CA SER A 57 -16.36 18.38 -15.47
C SER A 57 -17.88 18.27 -15.72
N ASN A 58 -18.66 17.91 -14.70
CA ASN A 58 -20.10 17.75 -14.79
C ASN A 58 -20.87 19.08 -14.62
N ALA A 59 -20.21 20.14 -14.16
CA ALA A 59 -20.80 21.48 -14.11
C ALA A 59 -20.85 22.09 -15.52
N PRO A 60 -21.94 22.77 -15.92
CA PRO A 60 -21.99 23.47 -17.20
C PRO A 60 -21.06 24.69 -17.15
N GLN A 61 -19.95 24.62 -17.87
CA GLN A 61 -18.93 25.67 -17.88
C GLN A 61 -18.09 25.63 -19.17
N ASP A 62 -17.48 26.77 -19.51
CA ASP A 62 -16.60 26.89 -20.67
C ASP A 62 -15.30 26.12 -20.47
N HIS A 63 -14.75 25.55 -21.55
CA HIS A 63 -13.54 24.72 -21.50
C HIS A 63 -12.32 25.42 -20.88
N ALA A 64 -12.21 26.75 -21.04
CA ALA A 64 -11.15 27.53 -20.41
C ALA A 64 -11.27 27.53 -18.88
N SER A 65 -12.48 27.77 -18.36
CA SER A 65 -12.77 27.77 -16.92
C SER A 65 -12.64 26.37 -16.28
N LEU A 66 -12.95 25.33 -17.05
CA LEU A 66 -12.75 23.94 -16.66
C LEU A 66 -11.25 23.65 -16.44
N GLY A 67 -10.40 24.06 -17.40
CA GLY A 67 -8.95 23.90 -17.30
C GLY A 67 -8.34 24.57 -16.08
N GLU A 68 -8.75 25.81 -15.78
CA GLU A 68 -8.28 26.54 -14.59
C GLU A 68 -8.69 25.84 -13.29
N GLN A 69 -9.93 25.35 -13.19
CA GLN A 69 -10.41 24.65 -12.01
C GLN A 69 -9.73 23.28 -11.82
N ILE A 70 -9.47 22.54 -12.89
CA ILE A 70 -8.67 21.31 -12.82
C ILE A 70 -7.25 21.62 -12.36
N GLN A 71 -6.62 22.66 -12.91
CA GLN A 71 -5.27 23.09 -12.51
C GLN A 71 -5.23 23.46 -11.02
N ALA A 72 -6.29 24.10 -10.50
CA ALA A 72 -6.44 24.44 -9.09
C ALA A 72 -6.60 23.19 -8.20
N VAL A 73 -7.42 22.22 -8.58
CA VAL A 73 -7.56 20.95 -7.83
C VAL A 73 -6.25 20.16 -7.81
N LEU A 74 -5.54 20.13 -8.93
CA LEU A 74 -4.25 19.44 -9.01
C LEU A 74 -3.19 20.14 -8.17
N SER A 75 -3.16 21.48 -8.15
CA SER A 75 -2.20 22.23 -7.33
C SER A 75 -2.47 22.11 -5.83
N LEU A 76 -3.75 22.08 -5.42
CA LEU A 76 -4.17 21.83 -4.03
C LEU A 76 -3.71 20.46 -3.52
N ASN A 77 -3.66 19.45 -4.39
CA ASN A 77 -3.20 18.11 -4.05
C ASN A 77 -1.68 17.90 -4.21
N GLY A 78 -0.90 19.00 -4.23
CA GLY A 78 0.56 18.96 -4.32
C GLY A 78 1.12 18.99 -5.74
N GLY A 79 0.28 19.19 -6.75
CA GLY A 79 0.65 19.32 -8.15
C GLY A 79 0.63 17.98 -8.91
N ALA A 80 0.48 18.10 -10.25
CA ALA A 80 0.41 16.94 -11.14
C ALA A 80 1.64 16.02 -11.06
N GLY A 81 2.83 16.57 -10.74
CA GLY A 81 4.06 15.81 -10.60
C GLY A 81 4.03 14.80 -9.45
N LEU A 82 3.55 15.19 -8.28
CA LEU A 82 3.44 14.29 -7.12
C LEU A 82 2.39 13.20 -7.33
N LEU A 83 1.28 13.55 -7.98
CA LEU A 83 0.23 12.58 -8.33
C LEU A 83 0.73 11.57 -9.38
N LEU A 84 1.51 12.03 -10.38
CA LEU A 84 2.15 11.15 -11.36
C LEU A 84 3.14 10.19 -10.72
N GLU A 85 3.96 10.66 -9.78
CA GLU A 85 4.87 9.79 -9.02
C GLU A 85 4.11 8.74 -8.20
N GLY A 86 2.98 9.14 -7.60
CA GLY A 86 2.06 8.23 -6.91
C GLY A 86 1.51 7.14 -7.82
N VAL A 87 1.09 7.48 -9.04
CA VAL A 87 0.59 6.54 -10.04
C VAL A 87 1.68 5.58 -10.52
N LEU A 88 2.92 6.07 -10.73
CA LEU A 88 4.04 5.25 -11.18
C LEU A 88 4.52 4.24 -10.13
N LYS A 89 4.39 4.57 -8.83
CA LYS A 89 4.76 3.66 -7.72
C LYS A 89 3.79 2.50 -7.48
N VAL A 90 2.62 2.51 -8.12
CA VAL A 90 1.63 1.42 -8.04
C VAL A 90 1.94 0.30 -9.05
N ARG A 91 2.78 0.56 -10.06
CA ARG A 91 3.17 -0.38 -11.12
C ARG A 91 4.38 -1.22 -10.72
#